data_AF-A0A0Q9KU53-F1
#
_entry.id   AF-A0A0Q9KU53-F1
#
_cell.length_a   1.000
_cell.length_b   1.000
_cell.length_c   1.000
_cell.angle_alpha   90.00
_cell.angle_beta   90.00
_cell.angle_gamma   90.00
#
_symmetry.space_group_name_H-M   'P 1'
#
loop_
_entity.id
_entity.type
_entity.pdbx_description
1 polymer ?
#
loop_
_entity_poly.entity_id
_entity_poly.type
_entity_poly.pdbx_seq_one_letter_code
_entity_poly.pdbx_strand_id
1 'polypeptide(L)'
;MSSEYDVRGEPPRVETIRTTDEPVEGRSLSSVGDLLSNISRDFSTLVQQEVALAKAEVRESAKDAGKGAGMLGGAGVAGHFALLFLSVALWWALGDAVGLGWSAVIVAVLWAIIAAILASIGRREMKKVSGVPRTVETTKQIPDALKGHESA
;
A
#
# COMPACT_ATOMS: atom_id res chain seq x y z
N MET A 1 81.26 17.19 43.97
CA MET A 1 80.86 18.48 44.57
C MET A 1 79.49 18.25 45.18
N SER A 2 79.43 18.18 46.50
CA SER A 2 78.21 17.96 47.29
C SER A 2 77.26 19.16 47.20
N SER A 3 75.96 18.91 47.16
CA SER A 3 74.90 19.78 47.71
C SER A 3 73.59 18.99 47.56
N GLU A 4 73.11 18.33 48.60
CA GLU A 4 72.34 18.84 49.75
C GLU A 4 70.89 18.38 49.58
N TYR A 5 70.51 17.45 50.45
CA TYR A 5 69.14 17.03 50.67
C TYR A 5 68.42 18.19 51.39
N ASP A 6 67.48 18.88 50.74
CA ASP A 6 66.49 19.71 51.45
C ASP A 6 65.24 18.88 51.71
N VAL A 7 65.23 18.28 52.91
CA VAL A 7 64.09 17.60 53.50
C VAL A 7 63.18 18.68 54.10
N ARG A 8 62.23 19.17 53.30
CA ARG A 8 61.06 19.88 53.82
C ARG A 8 59.83 19.05 53.55
N GLY A 9 59.42 18.31 54.58
CA GLY A 9 58.13 17.66 54.64
C GLY A 9 57.04 18.71 54.76
N GLU A 10 56.42 19.06 53.65
CA GLU A 10 55.08 19.64 53.66
C GLU A 10 54.11 18.44 53.54
N PRO A 11 53.26 18.18 54.54
CA PRO A 11 52.25 17.14 54.38
C PRO A 11 51.35 17.54 53.20
N PRO A 12 50.94 16.60 52.34
CA PRO A 12 49.97 16.91 51.31
C PRO A 12 48.75 17.50 52.00
N ARG A 13 48.46 18.77 51.70
CA ARG A 13 47.23 19.43 52.12
C ARG A 13 46.11 18.59 51.53
N VAL A 14 45.44 17.81 52.38
CA VAL A 14 44.20 17.14 52.02
C VAL A 14 43.22 18.28 51.76
N GLU A 15 43.14 18.68 50.49
CA GLU A 15 42.07 19.52 50.01
C GLU A 15 40.81 18.76 50.34
N THR A 16 40.18 19.19 51.42
CA THR A 16 38.98 18.60 51.96
C THR A 16 38.00 18.69 50.80
N ILE A 17 37.72 17.54 50.17
CA ILE A 17 36.69 17.46 49.14
C ILE A 17 35.48 18.06 49.81
N ARG A 18 35.16 19.28 49.41
CA ARG A 18 33.96 19.96 49.81
C ARG A 18 32.90 19.17 49.08
N THR A 19 32.40 18.11 49.71
CA THR A 19 31.07 17.58 49.45
C THR A 19 30.15 18.74 49.77
N THR A 20 29.97 19.62 48.79
CA THR A 20 28.77 20.44 48.70
C THR A 20 27.66 19.42 48.73
N ASP A 21 26.98 19.37 49.86
CA ASP A 21 25.68 18.75 50.05
C ASP A 21 24.69 19.53 49.17
N GLU A 22 24.90 19.44 47.85
CA GLU A 22 23.93 19.85 46.86
C GLU A 22 22.86 18.76 46.91
N PRO A 23 21.60 19.10 47.22
CA PRO A 23 20.54 18.11 47.24
C PRO A 23 20.51 17.45 45.87
N VAL A 24 20.78 16.14 45.80
CA VAL A 24 20.73 15.33 44.56
C VAL A 24 19.26 15.13 44.09
N GLU A 25 18.35 15.92 44.63
CA GLU A 25 16.91 15.79 44.56
C GLU A 25 16.37 16.64 43.39
N GLY A 26 16.51 16.13 42.17
CA GLY A 26 15.83 16.71 40.99
C GLY A 26 16.44 16.42 39.63
N ARG A 27 17.73 16.07 39.55
CA ARG A 27 18.43 15.82 38.27
C ARG A 27 18.20 14.44 37.69
N SER A 28 18.05 13.40 38.51
CA SER A 28 17.85 12.02 38.03
C SER A 28 16.44 11.78 37.49
N LEU A 29 15.42 12.30 38.17
CA LEU A 29 14.02 12.16 37.75
C LEU A 29 13.71 12.98 36.48
N SER A 30 14.25 14.21 36.36
CA SER A 30 14.12 15.00 35.13
C SER A 30 14.87 14.36 33.95
N SER A 31 16.10 13.87 34.17
CA SER A 31 16.92 13.22 33.13
C SER A 31 16.30 11.94 32.57
N VAL A 32 15.74 11.07 33.44
CA VAL A 32 15.04 9.86 32.99
C VAL A 32 13.76 10.21 32.22
N GLY A 33 13.05 11.27 32.63
CA GLY A 33 11.90 11.80 31.90
C GLY A 33 12.26 12.37 30.53
N ASP A 34 13.37 13.10 30.42
CA ASP A 34 13.88 13.65 29.17
C ASP A 34 14.34 12.56 28.19
N LEU A 35 14.99 11.51 28.68
CA LEU A 35 15.38 10.36 27.86
C LEU A 35 14.16 9.57 27.35
N LEU A 36 13.16 9.34 28.21
CA LEU A 36 11.90 8.70 27.77
C LEU A 36 11.16 9.56 26.74
N SER A 37 11.13 10.88 26.93
CA SER A 37 10.54 11.84 26.01
C SER A 37 11.22 11.82 24.64
N ASN A 38 12.56 11.76 24.62
CA ASN A 38 13.33 11.67 23.38
C ASN A 38 13.10 10.34 22.65
N ILE A 39 13.12 9.21 23.36
CA ILE A 39 12.84 7.89 22.76
C ILE A 39 11.40 7.82 22.22
N SER A 40 10.42 8.37 22.94
CA SER A 40 9.03 8.44 22.49
C SER A 40 8.89 9.28 21.22
N ARG A 41 9.63 10.39 21.13
CA ARG A 41 9.68 11.26 19.96
C ARG A 41 10.34 10.60 18.76
N ASP A 42 11.43 9.86 18.97
CA ASP A 42 12.12 9.12 17.92
C ASP A 42 11.25 7.97 17.39
N PHE A 43 10.59 7.23 18.28
CA PHE A 43 9.63 6.20 17.89
C PHE A 43 8.45 6.79 17.10
N SER A 44 7.90 7.92 17.55
CA SER A 44 6.84 8.63 16.82
C SER A 44 7.30 9.06 15.42
N THR A 45 8.57 9.48 15.30
CA THR A 45 9.17 9.87 14.02
C THR A 45 9.31 8.67 13.08
N LEU A 46 9.77 7.53 13.57
CA LEU A 46 9.87 6.28 12.77
C LEU A 46 8.50 5.82 12.28
N VAL A 47 7.48 5.80 13.15
CA VAL A 47 6.12 5.43 12.77
C VAL A 47 5.59 6.37 11.69
N GLN A 48 5.83 7.68 11.83
CA GLN A 48 5.45 8.66 10.80
C GLN A 48 6.20 8.43 9.48
N GLN A 49 7.46 8.03 9.53
CA GLN A 49 8.28 7.71 8.36
C GLN A 49 7.80 6.44 7.65
N GLU A 50 7.52 5.35 8.37
CA GLU A 50 6.95 4.14 7.77
C GLU A 50 5.60 4.42 7.12
N VAL A 51 4.74 5.20 7.77
CA VAL A 51 3.46 5.62 7.19
C VAL A 51 3.68 6.49 5.95
N ALA A 52 4.65 7.41 5.97
CA ALA A 52 4.98 8.25 4.82
C ALA A 52 5.52 7.42 3.65
N LEU A 53 6.36 6.42 3.92
CA LEU A 53 6.90 5.50 2.93
C LEU A 53 5.81 4.62 2.34
N ALA A 54 4.98 3.99 3.18
CA ALA A 54 3.84 3.18 2.74
C ALA A 54 2.86 4.00 1.89
N LYS A 55 2.62 5.27 2.27
CA LYS A 55 1.82 6.20 1.45
C LYS A 55 2.49 6.49 0.10
N ALA A 56 3.80 6.66 0.07
CA ALA A 56 4.53 6.88 -1.17
C ALA A 56 4.45 5.66 -2.10
N GLU A 57 4.67 4.46 -1.58
CA GLU A 57 4.61 3.20 -2.34
C GLU A 57 3.19 2.92 -2.86
N VAL A 58 2.16 3.15 -2.04
CA VAL A 58 0.76 3.05 -2.48
C VAL A 58 0.46 4.07 -3.57
N ARG A 59 0.98 5.31 -3.46
CA ARG A 59 0.77 6.35 -4.49
C ARG A 59 1.45 5.99 -5.80
N GLU A 60 2.67 5.46 -5.75
CA GLU A 60 3.40 4.98 -6.93
C GLU A 60 2.66 3.81 -7.58
N SER A 61 2.30 2.80 -6.78
CA SER A 61 1.50 1.66 -7.23
C SER A 61 0.17 2.09 -7.86
N ALA A 62 -0.53 3.06 -7.26
CA ALA A 62 -1.77 3.60 -7.80
C ALA A 62 -1.57 4.35 -9.12
N LYS A 63 -0.45 5.07 -9.28
CA LYS A 63 -0.11 5.76 -10.52
C LYS A 63 0.18 4.77 -11.64
N ASP A 64 0.94 3.71 -11.36
CA ASP A 64 1.27 2.69 -12.34
C ASP A 64 0.03 1.86 -12.72
N ALA A 65 -0.77 1.46 -11.74
CA ALA A 65 -2.06 0.82 -11.98
C ALA A 65 -3.00 1.75 -12.78
N GLY A 66 -3.04 3.04 -12.45
CA GLY A 66 -3.83 4.04 -13.17
C GLY A 66 -3.38 4.23 -14.62
N LYS A 67 -2.07 4.26 -14.88
CA LYS A 67 -1.50 4.30 -16.23
C LYS A 67 -1.85 3.03 -17.01
N GLY A 68 -1.67 1.86 -16.40
CA GLY A 68 -2.03 0.58 -17.00
C GLY A 68 -3.51 0.48 -17.35
N ALA A 69 -4.38 0.84 -16.40
CA ALA A 69 -5.83 0.89 -16.61
C ALA A 69 -6.21 1.91 -17.70
N GLY A 70 -5.57 3.08 -17.73
CA GLY A 70 -5.76 4.09 -18.78
C GLY A 70 -5.33 3.59 -20.16
N MET A 71 -4.18 2.91 -20.27
CA MET A 71 -3.70 2.32 -21.52
C MET A 71 -4.63 1.20 -21.99
N LEU A 72 -5.07 0.31 -21.10
CA LEU A 72 -6.02 -0.76 -21.45
C LEU A 72 -7.40 -0.21 -21.83
N GLY A 73 -7.89 0.81 -21.12
CA GLY A 73 -9.13 1.51 -21.47
C GLY A 73 -9.03 2.17 -22.85
N GLY A 74 -7.94 2.90 -23.09
CA GLY A 74 -7.66 3.51 -24.38
C GLY A 74 -7.53 2.49 -25.51
N ALA A 75 -6.84 1.37 -25.27
CA ALA A 75 -6.73 0.27 -26.22
C ALA A 75 -8.09 -0.38 -26.53
N GLY A 76 -8.96 -0.50 -25.52
CA GLY A 76 -10.34 -0.97 -25.71
C GLY A 76 -11.14 -0.05 -26.65
N VAL A 77 -11.07 1.26 -26.43
CA VAL A 77 -11.75 2.26 -27.28
C VAL A 77 -11.16 2.28 -28.70
N ALA A 78 -9.84 2.32 -28.83
CA ALA A 78 -9.15 2.30 -30.12
C ALA A 78 -9.44 1.00 -30.88
N GLY A 79 -9.40 -0.15 -30.20
CA GLY A 79 -9.77 -1.44 -30.75
C GLY A 79 -11.22 -1.50 -31.21
N HIS A 80 -12.15 -0.90 -30.46
CA HIS A 80 -13.56 -0.80 -30.87
C HIS A 80 -13.71 -0.01 -32.18
N PHE A 81 -13.07 1.16 -32.30
CA PHE A 81 -13.09 1.93 -33.55
C PHE A 81 -12.42 1.20 -34.71
N ALA A 82 -11.29 0.52 -34.47
CA ALA A 82 -10.62 -0.29 -35.48
C ALA A 82 -11.55 -1.39 -36.01
N LEU A 83 -12.26 -2.09 -35.12
CA LEU A 83 -13.26 -3.10 -35.50
C LEU A 83 -14.43 -2.52 -36.28
N LEU A 84 -14.90 -1.33 -35.91
CA LEU A 84 -15.95 -0.62 -36.64
C LEU A 84 -15.50 -0.28 -38.06
N PHE A 85 -14.32 0.33 -38.23
CA PHE A 85 -13.81 0.67 -39.56
C PHE A 85 -13.49 -0.56 -40.40
N LEU A 86 -12.94 -1.63 -39.80
CA LEU A 86 -12.76 -2.91 -40.48
C LEU A 86 -14.09 -3.49 -40.96
N SER A 87 -15.16 -3.34 -40.18
CA SER A 87 -16.49 -3.81 -40.57
C SER A 87 -17.05 -3.04 -41.77
N VAL A 88 -16.88 -1.71 -41.77
CA VAL A 88 -17.29 -0.87 -42.91
C VAL A 88 -16.45 -1.17 -44.15
N ALA A 89 -15.13 -1.34 -43.99
CA ALA A 89 -14.24 -1.73 -45.07
C ALA A 89 -14.60 -3.10 -45.65
N LEU A 90 -14.89 -4.08 -44.79
CA LEU A 90 -15.32 -5.41 -45.20
C LEU A 90 -16.67 -5.35 -45.94
N TRP A 91 -17.62 -4.56 -45.44
CA TRP A 91 -18.90 -4.35 -46.10
C TRP A 91 -18.68 -3.82 -47.54
N TRP A 92 -17.90 -2.74 -47.69
CA TRP A 92 -17.58 -2.16 -48.99
C TRP A 92 -16.86 -3.15 -49.90
N ALA A 93 -15.85 -3.87 -49.38
CA ALA A 93 -15.09 -4.86 -50.14
C ALA A 93 -15.96 -6.01 -50.67
N LEU A 94 -16.94 -6.47 -49.89
CA LEU A 94 -17.91 -7.46 -50.35
C LEU A 94 -18.96 -6.86 -51.29
N GLY A 95 -19.19 -5.54 -51.19
CA GLY A 95 -20.20 -4.81 -51.97
C GLY A 95 -20.06 -5.03 -53.48
N ASP A 96 -18.83 -5.04 -53.99
CA ASP A 96 -18.56 -5.26 -55.41
C ASP A 96 -18.81 -6.71 -55.86
N ALA A 97 -18.73 -7.68 -54.95
CA ALA A 97 -18.88 -9.10 -55.25
C ALA A 97 -20.32 -9.60 -55.11
N VAL A 98 -21.05 -9.16 -54.08
CA VAL A 98 -22.39 -9.69 -53.73
C VAL A 98 -23.47 -8.61 -53.58
N GLY A 99 -23.11 -7.33 -53.73
CA GLY A 99 -24.00 -6.20 -53.52
C GLY A 99 -24.07 -5.76 -52.06
N LEU A 100 -24.17 -4.44 -51.85
CA LEU A 100 -24.12 -3.82 -50.52
C LEU A 100 -25.17 -4.38 -49.54
N GLY A 101 -26.35 -4.77 -50.01
CA GLY A 101 -27.39 -5.34 -49.15
C GLY A 101 -26.97 -6.69 -48.54
N TRP A 102 -26.45 -7.60 -49.36
CA TRP A 102 -26.01 -8.92 -48.90
C TRP A 102 -24.69 -8.85 -48.11
N SER A 103 -23.80 -7.91 -48.44
CA SER A 103 -22.62 -7.61 -47.64
C SER A 103 -22.99 -7.25 -46.21
N ALA A 104 -24.03 -6.43 -46.02
CA ALA A 104 -24.53 -6.06 -44.70
C ALA A 104 -24.94 -7.29 -43.87
N VAL A 105 -25.68 -8.21 -44.49
CA VAL A 105 -26.16 -9.44 -43.86
C VAL A 105 -24.97 -10.33 -43.46
N ILE A 106 -23.99 -10.48 -44.33
CA ILE A 106 -22.79 -11.30 -44.06
C ILE A 106 -22.00 -10.72 -42.87
N VAL A 107 -21.75 -9.41 -42.87
CA VAL A 107 -21.05 -8.73 -41.76
C VAL A 107 -21.85 -8.83 -40.46
N ALA A 108 -23.18 -8.70 -40.51
CA ALA A 108 -24.04 -8.86 -39.35
C ALA A 108 -24.01 -10.28 -38.77
N VAL A 109 -24.05 -11.31 -39.63
CA VAL A 109 -23.93 -12.72 -39.20
C VAL A 109 -22.57 -12.99 -38.57
N LEU A 110 -21.49 -12.46 -39.16
CA LEU A 110 -20.15 -12.56 -38.60
C LEU A 110 -20.08 -11.98 -37.18
N TRP A 111 -20.64 -10.77 -36.97
CA TRP A 111 -20.69 -10.15 -35.64
C TRP A 111 -21.59 -10.91 -34.66
N ALA A 112 -22.71 -11.47 -35.12
CA ALA A 112 -23.59 -12.28 -34.29
C ALA A 112 -22.87 -13.54 -33.77
N ILE A 113 -22.05 -14.18 -34.62
CA ILE A 113 -21.23 -15.34 -34.22
C ILE A 113 -20.19 -14.91 -33.18
N ILE A 114 -19.44 -13.83 -33.43
CA ILE A 114 -18.45 -13.31 -32.47
C ILE A 114 -19.11 -12.99 -31.12
N ALA A 115 -20.26 -12.30 -31.14
CA ALA A 115 -21.00 -11.95 -29.94
C ALA A 115 -21.49 -13.18 -29.17
N ALA A 116 -21.98 -14.22 -29.87
CA ALA A 116 -22.40 -15.47 -29.24
C ALA A 116 -21.23 -16.18 -28.54
N ILE A 117 -20.04 -16.21 -29.16
CA ILE A 117 -18.82 -16.77 -28.56
C ILE A 117 -18.40 -15.97 -27.33
N LEU A 118 -18.27 -14.65 -27.45
CA LEU A 118 -17.89 -13.77 -26.33
C LEU A 118 -18.87 -13.87 -25.18
N ALA A 119 -20.18 -13.87 -25.45
CA ALA A 119 -21.21 -14.03 -24.42
C ALA A 119 -21.16 -15.41 -23.76
N SER A 120 -20.76 -16.46 -24.48
CA SER A 120 -20.57 -17.81 -23.92
C SER A 120 -19.36 -17.86 -22.99
N ILE A 121 -18.22 -17.32 -23.42
CA ILE A 121 -16.99 -17.25 -22.61
C ILE A 121 -17.23 -16.37 -21.38
N GLY A 122 -17.78 -15.16 -21.56
CA GLY A 122 -18.08 -14.24 -20.46
C GLY A 122 -19.02 -14.88 -19.43
N ARG A 123 -20.06 -15.61 -19.88
CA ARG A 123 -20.93 -16.37 -18.98
C ARG A 123 -20.18 -17.48 -18.22
N ARG A 124 -19.20 -18.14 -18.82
CA ARG A 124 -18.38 -19.17 -18.15
C ARG A 124 -17.45 -18.56 -17.11
N GLU A 125 -16.78 -17.46 -17.43
CA GLU A 125 -15.88 -16.78 -16.48
C GLU A 125 -16.66 -16.18 -15.30
N MET A 126 -17.80 -15.52 -15.55
CA MET A 126 -18.67 -15.02 -14.48
C MET A 126 -19.14 -16.14 -13.54
N LYS A 127 -19.45 -17.33 -14.09
CA LYS A 127 -19.83 -18.50 -13.29
C LYS A 127 -18.71 -18.99 -12.37
N LYS A 128 -17.45 -18.91 -12.79
CA LYS A 128 -16.29 -19.27 -11.95
C LYS A 128 -16.14 -18.30 -10.77
N VAL A 129 -16.35 -17.00 -11.01
CA VAL A 129 -16.25 -15.97 -9.96
C VAL A 129 -17.42 -16.06 -8.98
N SER A 130 -18.62 -16.41 -9.44
CA SER A 130 -19.79 -16.64 -8.56
C SER A 130 -19.72 -17.93 -7.70
N GLY A 131 -18.68 -18.75 -7.87
CA GLY A 131 -18.41 -19.94 -7.04
C GLY A 131 -17.90 -19.63 -5.62
N VAL A 132 -17.75 -18.36 -5.24
CA VAL A 132 -17.37 -17.94 -3.88
C VAL A 132 -18.57 -17.35 -3.11
N PRO A 133 -19.49 -18.19 -2.58
CA PRO A 133 -20.32 -17.76 -1.46
C PRO A 133 -20.38 -18.84 -0.36
N ARG A 134 -19.35 -18.91 0.49
CA ARG A 134 -19.43 -19.59 1.80
C ARG A 134 -18.70 -18.87 2.94
N THR A 135 -18.07 -17.73 2.69
CA THR A 135 -17.32 -17.00 3.74
C THR A 135 -18.12 -15.82 4.32
N VAL A 136 -19.07 -15.27 3.57
CA VAL A 136 -19.98 -14.20 4.03
C VAL A 136 -21.11 -14.70 4.95
N GLU A 137 -21.37 -16.01 4.99
CA GLU A 137 -22.32 -16.59 5.96
C GLU A 137 -21.69 -16.70 7.36
N THR A 138 -20.38 -16.95 7.45
CA THR A 138 -19.67 -17.10 8.74
C THR A 138 -19.46 -15.77 9.47
N THR A 139 -19.37 -14.65 8.76
CA THR A 139 -19.23 -13.32 9.42
C THR A 139 -20.54 -12.82 10.04
N LYS A 140 -21.69 -13.42 9.70
CA LYS A 140 -22.98 -13.10 10.33
C LYS A 140 -23.30 -13.95 11.57
N GLN A 141 -22.47 -14.93 11.93
CA GLN A 141 -22.71 -15.85 13.07
C GLN A 141 -21.78 -15.65 14.28
N ILE A 142 -21.04 -14.54 14.39
CA ILE A 142 -20.28 -14.23 15.61
C ILE A 142 -20.69 -12.88 16.24
N PRO A 143 -21.93 -12.74 16.76
CA PRO A 143 -22.22 -11.77 17.82
C PRO A 143 -22.27 -12.40 19.22
N ASP A 144 -22.42 -13.73 19.35
CA ASP A 144 -22.73 -14.34 20.65
C ASP A 144 -21.50 -14.75 21.47
N ALA A 145 -20.31 -14.85 20.86
CA ALA A 145 -19.05 -15.13 21.58
C ALA A 145 -18.46 -13.88 22.28
N LEU A 146 -19.00 -12.69 22.03
CA LEU A 146 -18.59 -11.42 22.66
C LEU A 146 -19.57 -10.95 23.76
N LYS A 147 -20.69 -11.66 23.98
CA LYS A 147 -21.51 -11.45 25.18
C LYS A 147 -20.92 -12.29 26.30
N GLY A 148 -20.16 -11.58 27.14
CA GLY A 148 -19.40 -12.14 28.25
C GLY A 148 -20.23 -13.07 29.12
N HIS A 149 -19.54 -14.11 29.58
CA HIS A 149 -19.91 -14.82 30.78
C HIS A 149 -19.68 -13.85 31.95
N GLU A 150 -20.64 -12.96 32.19
CA GLU A 150 -20.75 -12.26 33.45
C GLU A 150 -21.55 -13.16 34.39
N SER A 151 -20.79 -13.78 35.29
CA SER A 151 -21.12 -14.29 36.61
C SER A 151 -22.55 -14.03 37.12
N ALA A 152 -23.24 -15.11 37.49
CA ALA A 152 -24.15 -15.14 38.64
C ALA A 152 -24.16 -16.55 39.24
#